data_AF-A0A1H9DN87-F1
#
_entry.id   AF-A0A1H9DN87-F1
#
_cell.length_a   1.000
_cell.length_b   1.000
_cell.length_c   1.000
_cell.angle_alpha   90.00
_cell.angle_beta   90.00
_cell.angle_gamma   90.00
#
_symmetry.space_group_name_H-M   'P 1'
#
loop_
_entity.id
_entity.type
_entity.pdbx_description
1 polymer ?
#
loop_
_entity_poly.entity_id
_entity_poly.type
_entity_poly.pdbx_seq_one_letter_code
_entity_poly.pdbx_strand_id
1 'polypeptide(L)'
;MFSEHPEKFFRYARIEVVDIPDSTGSNMIEQTFTGPIQRQLTNALSYIKNYVIKTAIIKLKDQAEAVTVYNYPFEAIEEILSNAVYHRSYQVNEPITVRITPSCIEITSFHSFDRIISDQSTN
;
A
#
# COMPACT_ATOMS: atom_id res chain seq x y z
N MET A 1 20.38 -8.68 0.51
CA MET A 1 19.34 -7.67 0.18
C MET A 1 19.87 -6.51 -0.67
N PHE A 2 20.88 -6.74 -1.52
CA PHE A 2 21.50 -5.71 -2.35
C PHE A 2 21.77 -6.21 -3.78
N SER A 3 20.95 -7.14 -4.28
CA SER A 3 21.07 -7.65 -5.64
C SER A 3 20.04 -6.94 -6.53
N GLU A 4 20.40 -6.62 -7.77
CA GLU A 4 19.49 -6.03 -8.76
C GLU A 4 18.29 -6.93 -9.08
N HIS A 5 18.42 -8.25 -8.87
CA HIS A 5 17.38 -9.24 -9.12
C HIS A 5 17.13 -10.15 -7.91
N PRO A 6 16.57 -9.63 -6.81
CA PRO A 6 16.22 -10.47 -5.66
C PRO A 6 15.14 -11.51 -6.03
N GLU A 7 14.35 -11.27 -7.08
CA GLU A 7 13.40 -12.22 -7.67
C GLU A 7 14.00 -13.56 -8.13
N LYS A 8 15.32 -13.63 -8.42
CA LYS A 8 16.00 -14.90 -8.74
C LYS A 8 16.19 -15.79 -7.51
N PHE A 9 16.24 -15.21 -6.32
CA PHE A 9 16.44 -15.94 -5.05
C PHE A 9 15.15 -16.05 -4.24
N PHE A 10 14.24 -15.08 -4.38
CA PHE A 10 12.96 -15.00 -3.68
C PHE A 10 11.86 -14.70 -4.70
N ARG A 11 11.22 -15.75 -5.24
CA ARG A 11 10.19 -15.64 -6.30
C ARG A 11 8.98 -14.76 -5.93
N TYR A 12 8.81 -14.43 -4.65
CA TYR A 12 7.66 -13.71 -4.12
C TYR A 12 8.05 -12.40 -3.40
N ALA A 13 9.27 -11.91 -3.63
CA ALA A 13 9.68 -10.58 -3.18
C ALA A 13 9.16 -9.52 -4.18
N ARG A 14 7.84 -9.30 -4.22
CA ARG A 14 7.19 -8.28 -5.04
C ARG A 14 6.07 -7.57 -4.26
N ILE A 15 5.76 -6.34 -4.68
CA ILE A 15 4.61 -5.57 -4.18
C ILE A 15 3.59 -5.50 -5.31
N GLU A 16 2.35 -5.87 -5.01
CA GLU A 16 1.22 -5.85 -5.94
C GLU A 16 0.22 -4.79 -5.47
N VAL A 17 -0.14 -3.85 -6.34
CA VAL A 17 -1.17 -2.84 -6.07
C VAL A 17 -2.34 -3.09 -7.00
N VAL A 18 -3.51 -3.35 -6.43
CA VAL A 18 -4.75 -3.62 -7.17
C VAL A 18 -5.72 -2.48 -6.91
N ASP A 19 -5.98 -1.68 -7.94
CA ASP A 19 -7.03 -0.66 -7.94
C ASP A 19 -8.35 -1.31 -8.36
N ILE A 20 -9.34 -1.24 -7.49
CA ILE A 20 -10.67 -1.82 -7.62
C ILE A 20 -11.67 -0.66 -7.60
N PRO A 21 -11.92 0.00 -8.74
CA PRO A 21 -12.77 1.19 -8.78
C PRO A 21 -14.26 0.89 -8.57
N ASP A 22 -14.68 -0.37 -8.73
CA ASP A 22 -16.08 -0.77 -8.56
C ASP A 22 -16.21 -2.07 -7.75
N SER A 23 -17.28 -2.16 -6.96
CA SER A 23 -17.60 -3.28 -6.07
C SER A 23 -17.88 -4.58 -6.82
N THR A 24 -18.18 -4.52 -8.12
CA THR A 24 -18.36 -5.71 -8.96
C THR A 24 -17.04 -6.34 -9.42
N GLY A 25 -15.90 -5.67 -9.21
CA GLY A 25 -14.59 -6.09 -9.72
C GLY A 25 -14.39 -5.87 -11.22
N SER A 26 -15.31 -5.15 -11.87
CA SER A 26 -15.17 -4.76 -13.27
C SER A 26 -14.18 -3.59 -13.39
N ASN A 27 -13.16 -3.71 -14.24
CA ASN A 27 -12.06 -2.73 -14.44
C ASN A 27 -11.02 -2.66 -13.30
N MET A 28 -10.69 -3.80 -12.67
CA MET A 28 -9.54 -3.86 -11.79
C MET A 28 -8.24 -3.58 -12.56
N ILE A 29 -7.41 -2.69 -12.01
CA ILE A 29 -6.08 -2.40 -12.55
C ILE A 29 -5.06 -2.94 -11.56
N GLU A 30 -4.32 -3.96 -11.97
CA GLU A 30 -3.22 -4.52 -11.19
C GLU A 30 -1.88 -3.94 -11.68
N GLN A 31 -1.05 -3.54 -10.73
CA GLN A 31 0.33 -3.12 -10.96
C GLN A 31 1.28 -3.88 -10.05
N THR A 32 2.21 -4.61 -10.65
CA THR A 32 3.22 -5.37 -9.94
C THR A 32 4.55 -4.64 -9.98
N PHE A 33 5.16 -4.42 -8.81
CA PHE A 33 6.47 -3.82 -8.65
C PHE A 33 7.50 -4.88 -8.25
N THR A 34 8.52 -5.05 -9.08
CA THR A 34 9.64 -6.00 -8.90
C THR A 34 10.98 -5.29 -8.76
N GLY A 35 12.06 -6.02 -8.48
CA GLY A 35 13.42 -5.48 -8.29
C GLY A 35 13.83 -5.29 -6.82
N PRO A 36 14.77 -4.39 -6.50
CA PRO A 36 15.20 -4.15 -5.12
C PRO A 36 14.06 -3.65 -4.22
N ILE A 37 13.98 -4.13 -2.98
CA ILE A 37 12.86 -3.86 -2.07
C ILE A 37 12.60 -2.36 -1.84
N GLN A 38 13.66 -1.55 -1.72
CA GLN A 38 13.54 -0.10 -1.59
C GLN A 38 12.92 0.51 -2.85
N ARG A 39 13.34 0.04 -4.03
CA ARG A 39 12.80 0.52 -5.31
C ARG A 39 11.34 0.11 -5.48
N GLN A 40 10.96 -1.10 -5.05
CA GLN A 40 9.56 -1.53 -5.04
C GLN A 40 8.71 -0.63 -4.15
N LEU A 41 9.17 -0.35 -2.92
CA LEU A 41 8.48 0.53 -1.98
C LEU A 41 8.31 1.94 -2.55
N THR A 42 9.38 2.57 -3.04
CA THR A 42 9.32 3.91 -3.62
C THR A 42 8.39 3.96 -4.84
N ASN A 43 8.42 2.94 -5.71
CA ASN A 43 7.56 2.88 -6.88
C ASN A 43 6.09 2.72 -6.48
N ALA A 44 5.79 1.84 -5.52
CA ALA A 44 4.44 1.63 -5.01
C ALA A 44 3.88 2.90 -4.35
N LEU A 45 4.67 3.58 -3.50
CA LEU A 45 4.29 4.85 -2.88
C LEU A 45 4.05 5.94 -3.93
N SER A 46 4.91 6.02 -4.94
CA SER A 46 4.75 6.98 -6.04
C SER A 46 3.48 6.71 -6.85
N TYR A 47 3.16 5.43 -7.08
CA TYR A 47 1.92 5.04 -7.75
C TYR A 47 0.69 5.44 -6.93
N ILE A 48 0.66 5.11 -5.63
CA ILE A 48 -0.45 5.48 -4.74
C ILE A 48 -0.61 7.01 -4.70
N LYS A 49 0.49 7.74 -4.55
CA LYS A 49 0.45 9.22 -4.52
C LYS A 49 -0.15 9.83 -5.78
N ASN A 50 0.16 9.27 -6.95
CA ASN A 50 -0.23 9.85 -8.23
C ASN A 50 -1.62 9.39 -8.71
N TYR A 51 -2.00 8.14 -8.42
CA TYR A 51 -3.22 7.54 -8.97
C TYR A 51 -4.34 7.38 -7.94
N VAL A 52 -4.00 7.20 -6.67
CA VAL A 52 -4.96 6.88 -5.60
C VAL A 52 -5.29 8.14 -4.81
N ILE A 53 -4.29 8.94 -4.47
CA ILE A 53 -4.49 10.17 -3.72
C ILE A 53 -5.02 11.25 -4.65
N LYS A 54 -6.31 11.55 -4.48
CA LYS A 54 -6.97 12.63 -5.23
C LYS A 54 -6.99 13.88 -4.38
N THR A 55 -6.56 14.99 -4.96
CA THR A 55 -6.55 16.30 -4.33
C THR A 55 -7.73 17.12 -4.85
N ALA A 56 -8.64 17.51 -3.96
CA ALA A 56 -9.69 18.46 -4.26
C ALA A 56 -9.28 19.85 -3.75
N ILE A 57 -9.16 20.81 -4.67
CA ILE A 57 -8.88 22.21 -4.34
C ILE A 57 -10.20 22.96 -4.37
N ILE A 58 -10.71 23.32 -3.19
CA ILE A 58 -11.95 24.07 -3.03
C ILE A 58 -11.59 25.55 -2.87
N LYS A 59 -11.90 26.35 -3.89
CA LYS A 59 -11.79 27.81 -3.82
C LYS A 59 -13.07 28.37 -3.19
N LEU A 60 -12.99 28.81 -1.94
CA LEU A 60 -14.10 29.49 -1.28
C LEU A 60 -14.17 30.94 -1.79
N LYS A 61 -15.35 31.39 -2.22
CA LYS A 61 -15.53 32.73 -2.81
C LYS A 61 -15.15 33.88 -1.88
N ASP A 62 -15.18 33.65 -0.56
CA ASP A 62 -14.91 34.65 0.47
C ASP A 62 -13.59 34.44 1.23
N GLN A 63 -12.74 33.50 0.79
CA GLN A 63 -11.40 33.33 1.35
C GLN A 63 -10.36 33.32 0.23
N ALA A 64 -9.28 34.08 0.41
CA ALA A 64 -8.16 34.08 -0.52
C ALA A 64 -7.42 32.73 -0.53
N GLU A 65 -7.55 31.96 0.54
CA GLU A 65 -6.90 30.65 0.70
C GLU A 65 -7.77 29.53 0.13
N ALA A 66 -7.19 28.73 -0.76
CA ALA A 66 -7.84 27.54 -1.29
C ALA A 66 -7.69 26.39 -0.30
N VAL A 67 -8.80 25.76 0.08
CA VAL A 67 -8.77 24.59 0.97
C VAL A 67 -8.42 23.36 0.14
N THR A 68 -7.34 22.69 0.50
CA THR A 68 -6.88 21.48 -0.18
C THR A 68 -7.29 20.26 0.66
N VAL A 69 -8.17 19.42 0.12
CA VAL A 69 -8.65 18.20 0.78
C VAL A 69 -8.10 16.98 0.04
N TYR A 70 -7.54 16.04 0.79
CA TYR A 70 -7.06 14.75 0.30
C TYR A 70 -8.03 13.64 0.73
N ASN A 71 -8.21 12.63 -0.11
CA ASN A 71 -9.03 11.45 0.24
C ASN A 71 -8.36 10.54 1.29
N TYR A 72 -7.04 10.44 1.27
CA TYR A 72 -6.25 9.70 2.26
C TYR A 72 -4.96 10.45 2.61
N PRO A 73 -4.52 10.43 3.89
CA PRO A 73 -3.24 11.00 4.28
C PRO A 73 -2.09 10.14 3.74
N PHE A 74 -1.25 10.75 2.88
CA PHE A 74 -0.10 10.05 2.28
C PHE A 74 0.86 9.49 3.34
N GLU A 75 1.14 10.26 4.39
CA GLU A 75 2.06 9.86 5.47
C GLU A 75 1.61 8.57 6.16
N ALA A 76 0.31 8.39 6.40
CA ALA A 76 -0.19 7.16 7.02
C ALA A 76 -0.01 5.95 6.10
N ILE A 77 -0.21 6.11 4.79
CA ILE A 77 0.00 5.03 3.82
C ILE A 77 1.49 4.69 3.72
N GLU A 78 2.36 5.71 3.73
CA GLU A 78 3.81 5.54 3.75
C GLU A 78 4.26 4.75 4.98
N GLU A 79 3.76 5.09 6.17
CA GLU A 79 4.07 4.38 7.40
C GLU A 79 3.58 2.93 7.37
N ILE A 80 2.31 2.68 7.00
CA ILE A 80 1.74 1.32 6.99
C ILE A 80 2.48 0.44 5.96
N LEU A 81 2.74 0.95 4.76
CA LEU A 81 3.42 0.20 3.72
C LEU A 81 4.90 -0.04 4.07
N SER A 82 5.57 0.96 4.66
CA SER A 82 6.93 0.79 5.17
C SER A 82 6.97 -0.24 6.29
N ASN A 83 6.04 -0.18 7.25
CA ASN A 83 5.94 -1.16 8.32
C ASN A 83 5.72 -2.58 7.76
N ALA A 84 4.84 -2.74 6.77
CA ALA A 84 4.61 -4.03 6.10
C ALA A 84 5.87 -4.57 5.38
N VAL A 85 6.67 -3.67 4.79
CA VAL A 85 7.93 -4.03 4.11
C VAL A 85 9.07 -4.33 5.10
N TYR A 86 9.25 -3.49 6.13
CA TYR A 86 10.36 -3.57 7.08
C TYR A 86 10.16 -4.66 8.14
N HIS A 87 8.93 -4.89 8.61
CA HIS A 87 8.61 -5.98 9.55
C HIS A 87 8.38 -7.33 8.86
N ARG A 88 8.57 -7.40 7.54
CA ARG A 88 8.56 -8.67 6.83
C ARG A 88 9.71 -9.54 7.32
N SER A 89 9.38 -10.68 7.93
CA SER A 89 10.35 -11.77 8.09
C SER A 89 10.68 -12.28 6.69
N TYR A 90 11.87 -11.96 6.18
CA TYR A 90 12.38 -12.37 4.86
C TYR A 90 12.54 -13.90 4.69
N GLN A 91 11.96 -14.68 5.60
CA GLN A 91 11.81 -16.13 5.57
C GLN A 91 10.54 -16.58 4.83
N VAL A 92 9.51 -15.73 4.69
CA VAL A 92 8.22 -16.09 4.10
C VAL A 92 8.07 -15.54 2.67
N ASN A 93 7.71 -16.45 1.76
CA ASN A 93 7.66 -16.29 0.32
C ASN A 93 6.29 -15.82 -0.18
N GLU A 94 5.77 -14.69 0.32
CA GLU A 94 4.45 -14.18 -0.11
C GLU A 94 4.46 -12.68 -0.46
N PRO A 95 3.82 -12.25 -1.56
CA PRO A 95 3.83 -10.86 -2.00
C PRO A 95 3.04 -9.95 -1.03
N ILE A 96 3.42 -8.67 -0.97
CA ILE A 96 2.62 -7.65 -0.28
C ILE A 96 1.56 -7.19 -1.27
N THR A 97 0.30 -7.30 -0.90
CA THR A 97 -0.83 -6.90 -1.75
C THR A 97 -1.49 -5.66 -1.15
N VAL A 98 -1.62 -4.60 -1.94
CA VAL A 98 -2.34 -3.38 -1.59
C VAL A 98 -3.59 -3.33 -2.44
N ARG A 99 -4.75 -3.53 -1.83
CA ARG A 99 -6.06 -3.46 -2.50
C ARG A 99 -6.70 -2.12 -2.21
N ILE A 100 -7.10 -1.43 -3.25
CA ILE A 100 -7.64 -0.08 -3.16
C ILE A 100 -9.05 -0.14 -3.66
N THR A 101 -10.00 0.09 -2.77
CA THR A 101 -11.42 0.15 -3.08
C THR A 101 -11.91 1.59 -2.91
N PRO A 102 -13.10 1.96 -3.41
CA PRO A 102 -13.61 3.32 -3.28
C PRO A 102 -13.83 3.74 -1.82
N SER A 103 -13.97 2.78 -0.91
CA SER A 103 -14.23 2.99 0.52
C SER A 103 -12.99 2.84 1.40
N CYS A 104 -12.05 1.96 1.05
CA CYS A 104 -10.90 1.65 1.90
C CYS A 104 -9.67 1.18 1.12
N ILE A 105 -8.51 1.34 1.75
CA ILE A 105 -7.24 0.75 1.33
C ILE A 105 -6.94 -0.41 2.28
N GLU A 106 -6.76 -1.61 1.75
CA GLU A 106 -6.41 -2.81 2.47
C GLU A 106 -4.97 -3.20 2.11
N ILE A 107 -4.11 -3.33 3.11
CA ILE A 107 -2.73 -3.78 2.93
C ILE A 107 -2.62 -5.16 3.56
N THR A 108 -2.43 -6.17 2.72
CA THR A 108 -2.25 -7.56 3.14
C THR A 108 -0.79 -7.94 2.99
N SER A 109 -0.14 -8.23 4.10
CA SER A 109 1.17 -8.86 4.16
C SER A 109 1.05 -10.16 4.95
N PHE A 110 1.45 -11.28 4.36
CA PHE A 110 1.51 -12.55 5.05
C PHE A 110 2.81 -12.63 5.85
N HIS A 111 2.70 -12.28 7.12
CA HIS A 111 3.63 -12.69 8.15
C HIS A 111 3.27 -14.13 8.52
N SER A 112 4.26 -15.01 8.72
CA SER A 112 4.04 -16.14 9.63
C SER A 112 3.67 -15.52 10.97
N PHE A 113 2.37 -15.45 11.25
CA PHE A 113 1.85 -15.04 12.54
C PHE A 113 2.36 -16.07 13.54
N ASP A 114 3.45 -15.74 14.24
CA ASP A 114 3.66 -16.34 15.55
C ASP A 114 2.48 -15.89 16.38
N ARG A 115 1.60 -16.86 16.62
CA ARG A 115 0.38 -16.77 17.40
C ARG A 115 0.73 -16.20 18.78
N ILE A 116 0.42 -14.93 19.06
CA ILE A 116 -0.17 -14.42 20.31
C ILE A 116 -0.67 -12.99 20.03
N ILE A 117 -1.96 -12.85 19.74
CA ILE A 117 -2.72 -11.71 20.28
C ILE A 117 -3.85 -12.39 21.04
N SER A 118 -3.69 -12.48 22.37
CA SER A 118 -4.79 -12.84 23.24
C SER A 118 -5.72 -11.64 23.24
N ASP A 119 -6.82 -11.71 22.50
CA ASP A 119 -7.92 -10.78 22.68
C ASP A 119 -8.56 -11.11 24.03
N GLN A 120 -8.00 -10.52 25.09
CA GLN A 120 -8.60 -10.48 26.42
C GLN A 120 -9.18 -9.09 26.62
N SER A 121 -10.16 -8.76 25.78
CA SER A 121 -11.15 -7.73 26.09
C SER A 121 -12.38 -8.45 26.66
N THR A 122 -12.27 -8.98 27.87
CA THR A 122 -13.43 -9.50 28.61
C THR A 122 -14.15 -8.33 29.26
N ASN A 123 -15.47 -8.32 29.08
CA ASN A 123 -16.50 -7.43 29.67
C ASN A 123 -16.22 -6.92 31.09
#